data_AF-A0ABD5LRN9-F1
#
_entry.id   AF-A0ABD5LRN9-F1
#
_cell.length_a   1.000
_cell.length_b   1.000
_cell.length_c   1.000
_cell.angle_alpha   90.00
_cell.angle_beta   90.00
_cell.angle_gamma   90.00
#
_symmetry.space_group_name_H-M   'P 1'
#
loop_
_entity.id
_entity.type
_entity.pdbx_description
1 polymer ?
#
loop_
_entity_poly.entity_id
_entity_poly.type
_entity_poly.pdbx_seq_one_letter_code
_entity_poly.pdbx_strand_id
1 'polypeptide(L)'
;MRTLTGLFDDYDDASAAVSELERAGVPSSDISVVASNADRRHAEDSDSNAAEGAGTGAGIGALVGGAGGLLTGLGLMAIPGVGPVVAAGWLAATAVGAAGGAVAGGAAGGLIGAMTRSGVSEEDANFYAEGVRRGGTLVTARVEDNLVPEAEALLKRQGWVDPEERRAAYREQGWTGFDEMSRPYAPEDVEHERSRYRRSAI
;
A
#
# COMPACT_ATOMS: atom_id res chain seq x y z
N MET A 1 19.40 -0.27 10.11
CA MET A 1 17.98 -0.28 9.70
C MET A 1 17.88 -0.66 8.23
N ARG A 2 16.90 -1.51 7.89
CA ARG A 2 16.56 -1.92 6.52
C ARG A 2 15.07 -1.70 6.27
N THR A 3 14.74 -1.35 5.03
CA THR A 3 13.34 -1.21 4.60
C THR A 3 12.86 -2.55 4.06
N LEU A 4 11.82 -3.11 4.67
CA LEU A 4 11.09 -4.27 4.17
C LEU A 4 9.79 -3.81 3.55
N THR A 5 9.45 -4.31 2.36
CA THR A 5 8.20 -4.00 1.67
C THR A 5 7.53 -5.30 1.27
N GLY A 6 6.27 -5.48 1.68
CA GLY A 6 5.46 -6.64 1.38
C GLY A 6 4.17 -6.27 0.67
N LEU A 7 3.82 -7.04 -0.36
CA LEU A 7 2.52 -6.98 -1.03
C LEU A 7 1.62 -8.09 -0.49
N PHE A 8 0.35 -7.77 -0.28
CA PHE A 8 -0.70 -8.67 0.18
C PHE A 8 -1.90 -8.55 -0.76
N ASP A 9 -2.64 -9.64 -0.95
CA ASP A 9 -3.79 -9.67 -1.86
C ASP A 9 -5.05 -9.02 -1.26
N ASP A 10 -5.11 -8.96 0.08
CA ASP A 10 -6.20 -8.34 0.83
C ASP A 10 -5.68 -7.51 2.02
N TYR A 11 -6.59 -6.72 2.58
CA TYR A 11 -6.30 -5.83 3.70
C TYR A 11 -6.17 -6.58 5.03
N ASP A 12 -6.84 -7.73 5.18
CA ASP A 12 -6.87 -8.46 6.45
C ASP A 12 -5.49 -9.10 6.73
N ASP A 13 -4.90 -9.75 5.72
CA ASP A 13 -3.53 -10.28 5.76
C ASP A 13 -2.50 -9.18 6.06
N ALA A 14 -2.65 -8.02 5.41
CA ALA A 14 -1.78 -6.86 5.65
C ALA A 14 -1.95 -6.27 7.07
N SER A 15 -3.18 -6.21 7.60
CA SER A 15 -3.46 -5.73 8.95
C SER A 15 -2.89 -6.67 10.01
N ALA A 16 -3.01 -7.99 9.80
CA ALA A 16 -2.39 -8.99 10.64
C ALA A 16 -0.85 -8.88 10.61
N ALA A 17 -0.25 -8.64 9.44
CA ALA A 17 1.18 -8.38 9.30
C ALA A 17 1.64 -7.16 10.10
N VAL A 18 0.94 -6.02 9.99
CA VAL A 18 1.25 -4.81 10.77
C VAL A 18 1.17 -5.09 12.27
N SER A 19 0.10 -5.77 12.71
CA SER A 19 -0.08 -6.13 14.12
C SER A 19 1.09 -6.95 14.67
N GLU A 20 1.57 -7.92 13.89
CA GLU A 20 2.69 -8.77 14.28
C GLU A 20 4.01 -8.00 14.30
N LEU A 21 4.25 -7.10 13.33
CA LEU A 21 5.43 -6.23 13.32
C LEU A 21 5.47 -5.31 14.54
N GLU A 22 4.35 -4.69 14.91
CA GLU A 22 4.26 -3.87 16.12
C GLU A 22 4.52 -4.69 17.39
N ARG A 23 3.96 -5.90 17.49
CA ARG A 23 4.23 -6.82 18.62
C ARG A 23 5.69 -7.24 18.71
N ALA A 24 6.37 -7.37 17.57
CA ALA A 24 7.81 -7.65 17.49
C ALA A 24 8.68 -6.42 17.81
N GLY A 25 8.07 -5.26 18.09
CA GLY A 25 8.77 -4.05 18.51
C GLY A 25 9.11 -3.09 17.38
N VAL A 26 8.60 -3.28 16.17
CA VAL A 26 8.71 -2.29 15.09
C VAL A 26 7.78 -1.10 15.41
N PRO A 27 8.28 0.14 15.53
CA PRO A 27 7.44 1.28 15.86
C PRO A 27 6.38 1.54 14.78
N SER A 28 5.16 1.90 15.18
CA SER A 28 4.09 2.24 14.22
C SER A 28 4.46 3.44 13.32
N SER A 29 5.32 4.35 13.82
CA SER A 29 5.89 5.45 13.04
C SER A 29 6.83 5.02 11.92
N ASP A 30 7.32 3.77 11.97
CA ASP A 30 8.21 3.18 10.97
C ASP A 30 7.47 2.24 10.01
N ILE A 31 6.17 2.05 10.22
CA ILE A 31 5.31 1.24 9.36
C ILE A 31 4.43 2.18 8.52
N SER A 32 4.21 1.81 7.27
CA SER A 32 3.27 2.47 6.38
C SER A 32 2.47 1.43 5.60
N VAL A 33 1.20 1.73 5.36
CA VAL A 33 0.28 0.87 4.61
C VAL A 33 -0.34 1.69 3.49
N VAL A 34 -0.44 1.10 2.30
CA VAL A 34 -1.17 1.66 1.15
C VAL A 34 -2.06 0.56 0.57
N ALA A 35 -3.37 0.70 0.72
CA ALA A 35 -4.36 -0.27 0.28
C ALA A 35 -5.19 0.28 -0.87
N SER A 36 -5.44 -0.54 -1.89
CA SER A 36 -6.41 -0.21 -2.94
C SER A 36 -7.81 -0.02 -2.36
N ASN A 37 -8.52 1.00 -2.81
CA ASN A 37 -9.92 1.27 -2.47
C ASN A 37 -10.81 1.34 -3.72
N ALA A 38 -10.43 0.66 -4.79
CA ALA A 38 -11.17 0.63 -6.05
C ALA A 38 -12.58 0.05 -5.90
N ASP A 39 -12.77 -0.90 -4.97
CA ASP A 39 -14.04 -1.54 -4.63
C ASP A 39 -14.87 -0.77 -3.58
N ARG A 40 -14.38 0.40 -3.13
CA ARG A 40 -15.00 1.26 -2.10
C ARG A 40 -15.32 0.56 -0.77
N ARG A 41 -14.74 -0.61 -0.47
CA ARG A 41 -15.02 -1.34 0.78
C ARG A 41 -14.60 -0.59 2.04
N HIS A 42 -13.71 0.41 1.91
CA HIS A 42 -13.26 1.24 3.02
C HIS A 42 -13.96 2.62 3.07
N ALA A 43 -14.93 2.87 2.18
CA ALA A 43 -15.67 4.14 2.11
C ALA A 43 -16.93 4.15 2.99
N GLU A 44 -17.51 2.99 3.32
CA GLU A 44 -18.74 2.92 4.12
C GLU A 44 -18.53 3.27 5.61
N ASP A 45 -17.31 3.15 6.13
CA ASP A 45 -16.95 3.62 7.49
C ASP A 45 -16.60 5.13 7.53
N SER A 46 -16.63 5.83 6.38
CA SER A 46 -16.22 7.24 6.26
C SER A 46 -17.38 8.25 6.35
N ASP A 47 -18.59 7.84 6.72
CA ASP A 47 -19.68 8.77 7.11
C ASP A 47 -19.38 9.37 8.50
N SER A 48 -18.30 10.14 8.60
CA SER A 48 -17.98 10.98 9.75
C SER A 48 -17.05 12.13 9.36
N ASN A 49 -17.66 13.23 8.91
CA ASN A 49 -17.21 14.61 9.12
C ASN A 49 -15.75 14.98 8.77
N ALA A 50 -15.26 14.64 7.58
CA ALA A 50 -14.02 15.21 7.02
C ALA A 50 -14.25 16.01 5.72
N ALA A 51 -15.51 16.20 5.33
CA ALA A 51 -15.89 16.82 4.05
C ALA A 51 -16.17 18.32 4.19
N GLU A 52 -15.27 19.09 4.81
CA GLU A 52 -15.25 20.56 4.66
C GLU A 52 -13.90 21.12 5.11
N GLY A 53 -12.86 20.76 4.36
CA GLY A 53 -11.50 21.29 4.54
C GLY A 53 -10.52 20.97 3.41
N ALA A 54 -10.93 20.12 2.46
CA ALA A 54 -10.09 19.62 1.36
C ALA A 54 -10.00 20.58 0.15
N GLY A 55 -9.94 21.89 0.40
CA GLY A 55 -9.25 22.80 -0.50
C GLY A 55 -7.79 22.84 -0.05
N THR A 56 -6.89 22.17 -0.78
CA THR A 56 -5.42 22.37 -0.65
C THR A 56 -4.65 21.51 0.38
N GLY A 57 -5.12 20.30 0.73
CA GLY A 57 -4.17 19.23 1.10
C GLY A 57 -3.96 18.90 2.58
N ALA A 58 -4.98 19.03 3.43
CA ALA A 58 -4.98 18.39 4.74
C ALA A 58 -6.37 17.79 5.05
N GLY A 59 -6.58 16.53 4.69
CA GLY A 59 -7.66 15.73 5.26
C GLY A 59 -7.15 15.05 6.53
N ILE A 60 -7.37 15.66 7.69
CA ILE A 60 -7.18 15.03 9.00
C ILE A 60 -8.53 14.51 9.47
N GLY A 61 -8.60 13.23 9.85
CA GLY A 61 -9.68 12.62 10.64
C GLY A 61 -10.02 11.22 10.12
N ALA A 62 -10.02 10.12 10.89
CA ALA A 62 -9.97 9.95 12.33
C ALA A 62 -9.32 8.61 12.72
N LEU A 63 -8.80 8.56 13.96
CA LEU A 63 -8.34 7.38 14.66
C LEU A 63 -9.48 6.36 14.89
N VAL A 64 -9.43 5.21 14.23
CA VAL A 64 -10.02 3.96 14.75
C VAL A 64 -9.06 2.82 14.42
N GLY A 65 -8.23 2.45 15.40
CA GLY A 65 -7.53 1.18 15.42
C GLY A 65 -8.53 0.05 15.72
N GLY A 66 -8.85 -0.75 14.71
CA GLY A 66 -9.53 -2.04 14.88
C GLY A 66 -8.48 -3.14 15.08
N ALA A 67 -8.50 -3.78 16.24
CA ALA A 67 -7.76 -5.00 16.66
C ALA A 67 -6.22 -5.11 16.44
N GLY A 68 -5.55 -4.15 15.77
CA GLY A 68 -4.22 -4.42 15.21
C GLY A 68 -3.23 -3.27 14.96
N GLY A 69 -3.42 -2.05 15.50
CA GLY A 69 -2.30 -1.09 15.59
C GLY A 69 -2.59 0.41 15.65
N LEU A 70 -1.54 1.20 15.89
CA LEU A 70 -1.56 2.66 16.11
C LEU A 70 -1.02 3.45 14.91
N LEU A 71 -1.38 3.07 13.69
CA LEU A 71 -1.00 3.86 12.52
C LEU A 71 -1.76 5.19 12.52
N THR A 72 -1.04 6.28 12.76
CA THR A 72 -1.59 7.65 12.68
C THR A 72 -1.58 8.14 11.25
N GLY A 73 -2.64 8.85 10.84
CA GLY A 73 -2.68 9.54 9.55
C GLY A 73 -3.28 8.73 8.40
N LEU A 74 -4.35 7.97 8.67
CA LEU A 74 -5.19 7.40 7.61
C LEU A 74 -5.78 8.52 6.75
N GLY A 75 -5.65 8.39 5.43
CA GLY A 75 -6.23 9.30 4.46
C GLY A 75 -6.69 8.56 3.21
N LEU A 76 -7.84 8.98 2.67
CA LEU A 76 -8.28 8.59 1.33
C LEU A 76 -7.64 9.53 0.30
N MET A 77 -7.05 8.95 -0.74
CA MET A 77 -6.49 9.74 -1.84
C MET A 77 -6.64 9.00 -3.17
N ALA A 78 -6.69 9.75 -4.27
CA ALA A 78 -6.63 9.18 -5.61
C ALA A 78 -5.21 9.36 -6.16
N ILE A 79 -4.56 8.25 -6.51
CA ILE A 79 -3.23 8.25 -7.16
C ILE A 79 -3.46 7.99 -8.66
N PRO A 80 -3.06 8.90 -9.56
CA PRO A 80 -3.14 8.67 -11.00
C PRO A 80 -2.44 7.36 -11.41
N GLY A 81 -3.07 6.63 -12.35
CA GLY A 81 -2.67 5.28 -12.75
C GLY A 81 -3.07 4.17 -11.77
N VAL A 82 -3.02 4.41 -10.45
CA VAL A 82 -3.38 3.42 -9.41
C VAL A 82 -4.88 3.39 -9.12
N GLY A 83 -5.51 4.57 -9.01
CA GLY A 83 -6.90 4.71 -8.57
C GLY A 83 -7.04 5.18 -7.11
N PRO A 84 -8.25 5.06 -6.52
CA PRO A 84 -8.48 5.42 -5.12
C PRO A 84 -7.76 4.45 -4.18
N VAL A 85 -7.12 4.99 -3.14
CA VAL A 85 -6.40 4.24 -2.12
C VAL A 85 -6.72 4.78 -0.72
N VAL A 86 -6.54 3.92 0.28
CA VAL A 86 -6.40 4.28 1.70
C VAL A 86 -4.93 4.16 2.04
N ALA A 87 -4.35 5.18 2.65
CA ALA A 87 -2.95 5.14 3.06
C ALA A 87 -2.76 5.63 4.50
N ALA A 88 -1.80 5.04 5.21
CA ALA A 88 -1.40 5.43 6.56
C ALA A 88 0.11 5.32 6.75
N GLY A 89 0.65 6.11 7.69
CA GLY A 89 2.07 6.09 8.04
C GLY A 89 2.94 6.99 7.17
N TRP A 90 4.26 6.81 7.28
CA TRP A 90 5.24 7.77 6.75
C TRP A 90 5.35 7.81 5.22
N LEU A 91 5.06 6.73 4.48
CA LEU A 91 4.99 6.76 3.01
C LEU A 91 3.72 7.45 2.51
N ALA A 92 2.61 7.34 3.25
CA ALA A 92 1.38 8.03 2.89
C ALA A 92 1.58 9.56 2.88
N ALA A 93 2.29 10.09 3.88
CA ALA A 93 2.60 11.51 3.98
C ALA A 93 3.45 12.03 2.81
N THR A 94 4.37 11.22 2.28
CA THR A 94 5.23 11.61 1.15
C THR A 94 4.49 11.56 -0.19
N ALA A 95 3.56 10.62 -0.36
CA ALA A 95 2.69 10.57 -1.54
C ALA A 95 1.82 11.83 -1.67
N VAL A 96 1.29 12.36 -0.56
CA VAL A 96 0.53 13.62 -0.53
C VAL A 96 1.43 14.82 -0.87
N GLY A 97 2.68 14.84 -0.38
CA GLY A 97 3.63 15.92 -0.65
C GLY A 97 4.08 16.04 -2.11
N ALA A 98 4.06 14.94 -2.87
CA ALA A 98 4.43 14.93 -4.28
C ALA A 98 3.42 15.67 -5.17
N ALA A 99 2.15 15.77 -4.75
CA ALA A 99 1.12 16.51 -5.48
C ALA A 99 1.29 18.04 -5.39
N GLY A 100 2.11 18.54 -4.44
CA GLY A 100 2.24 19.97 -4.14
C GLY A 100 3.46 20.70 -4.74
N GLY A 101 4.46 20.01 -5.31
CA GLY A 101 5.67 20.75 -5.73
C GLY A 101 6.89 20.00 -6.31
N ALA A 102 6.76 18.91 -7.06
CA ALA A 102 7.91 18.31 -7.77
C ALA A 102 7.75 18.42 -9.30
N VAL A 103 8.71 19.11 -9.93
CA VAL A 103 8.68 19.58 -11.33
C VAL A 103 9.19 18.54 -12.34
N ALA A 104 9.21 17.25 -12.02
CA ALA A 104 9.60 16.19 -12.98
C ALA A 104 9.12 14.82 -12.50
N GLY A 105 8.09 14.26 -13.15
CA GLY A 105 7.50 12.95 -12.85
C GLY A 105 6.11 13.12 -12.23
N GLY A 106 5.07 12.69 -12.95
CA GLY A 106 3.65 12.87 -12.58
C GLY A 106 3.26 12.25 -11.24
N ALA A 107 1.98 12.30 -10.92
CA ALA A 107 1.45 11.91 -9.60
C ALA A 107 1.65 10.42 -9.23
N ALA A 108 1.93 9.53 -10.20
CA ALA A 108 2.38 8.16 -9.90
C ALA A 108 3.82 8.10 -9.35
N GLY A 109 4.65 9.10 -9.68
CA GLY A 109 5.95 9.33 -9.07
C GLY A 109 5.87 9.59 -7.56
N GLY A 110 4.68 9.86 -7.00
CA GLY A 110 4.48 9.99 -5.57
C GLY A 110 4.73 8.68 -4.83
N LEU A 111 4.03 7.60 -5.20
CA LEU A 111 4.18 6.29 -4.54
C LEU A 111 5.49 5.60 -4.92
N ILE A 112 5.80 5.54 -6.22
CA ILE A 112 7.07 4.96 -6.71
C ILE A 112 8.26 5.74 -6.15
N GLY A 113 8.22 7.07 -6.20
CA GLY A 113 9.28 7.94 -5.68
C GLY A 113 9.44 7.88 -4.16
N ALA A 114 8.35 7.68 -3.42
CA ALA A 114 8.40 7.47 -1.98
C ALA A 114 9.10 6.15 -1.64
N MET A 115 8.77 5.06 -2.35
CA MET A 115 9.41 3.76 -2.18
C MET A 115 10.90 3.82 -2.57
N THR A 116 11.24 4.40 -3.71
CA THR A 116 12.65 4.48 -4.15
C THR A 116 13.52 5.31 -3.20
N ARG A 117 12.99 6.43 -2.69
CA ARG A 117 13.66 7.23 -1.66
C ARG A 117 13.87 6.46 -0.35
N SER A 118 13.02 5.47 -0.08
CA SER A 118 13.15 4.60 1.10
C SER A 118 14.06 3.39 0.90
N GLY A 119 14.69 3.25 -0.28
CA GLY A 119 15.63 2.18 -0.59
C GLY A 119 15.03 0.99 -1.32
N VAL A 120 13.77 1.04 -1.73
CA VAL A 120 13.17 0.05 -2.65
C VAL A 120 13.72 0.27 -4.05
N SER A 121 14.07 -0.81 -4.78
CA SER A 121 14.54 -0.65 -6.17
C SER A 121 13.43 -0.07 -7.06
N GLU A 122 13.77 0.61 -8.15
CA GLU A 122 12.76 1.15 -9.06
C GLU A 122 11.91 0.05 -9.69
N GLU A 123 12.50 -1.10 -10.02
CA GLU A 123 11.78 -2.27 -10.53
C GLU A 123 10.75 -2.80 -9.52
N ASP A 124 11.16 -2.93 -8.25
CA ASP A 124 10.26 -3.36 -7.18
C ASP A 124 9.16 -2.33 -6.91
N ALA A 125 9.51 -1.04 -6.93
CA ALA A 125 8.56 0.05 -6.73
C ALA A 125 7.47 0.05 -7.82
N ASN A 126 7.84 -0.19 -9.09
CA ASN A 126 6.89 -0.36 -10.19
C ASN A 126 5.98 -1.58 -9.97
N PHE A 127 6.56 -2.71 -9.54
CA PHE A 127 5.81 -3.92 -9.23
C PHE A 127 4.79 -3.70 -8.09
N TYR A 128 5.19 -3.04 -7.01
CA TYR A 128 4.32 -2.76 -5.88
C TYR A 128 3.21 -1.76 -6.23
N ALA A 129 3.51 -0.72 -7.01
CA ALA A 129 2.50 0.21 -7.50
C ALA A 129 1.46 -0.50 -8.38
N GLU A 130 1.88 -1.43 -9.24
CA GLU A 130 0.96 -2.26 -10.02
C GLU A 130 0.15 -3.19 -9.12
N GLY A 131 0.74 -3.77 -8.08
CA GLY A 131 0.02 -4.60 -7.10
C GLY A 131 -1.11 -3.85 -6.39
N VAL A 132 -0.87 -2.60 -5.96
CA VAL A 132 -1.92 -1.76 -5.37
C VAL A 132 -2.97 -1.37 -6.40
N ARG A 133 -2.56 -1.00 -7.62
CA ARG A 133 -3.48 -0.71 -8.72
C ARG A 133 -4.42 -1.89 -9.03
N ARG A 134 -3.91 -3.12 -8.90
CA ARG A 134 -4.64 -4.38 -9.10
C ARG A 134 -5.51 -4.82 -7.93
N GLY A 135 -5.57 -4.03 -6.85
CA GLY A 135 -6.44 -4.30 -5.71
C GLY A 135 -5.76 -4.79 -4.44
N GLY A 136 -4.43 -4.91 -4.45
CA GLY A 136 -3.65 -5.36 -3.30
C GLY A 136 -3.42 -4.29 -2.23
N THR A 137 -2.76 -4.71 -1.16
CA THR A 137 -2.34 -3.88 -0.03
C THR A 137 -0.83 -3.97 0.14
N LEU A 138 -0.17 -2.83 0.19
CA LEU A 138 1.26 -2.70 0.42
C LEU A 138 1.53 -2.38 1.89
N VAL A 139 2.47 -3.08 2.51
CA VAL A 139 3.03 -2.75 3.83
C VAL A 139 4.52 -2.47 3.67
N THR A 140 5.00 -1.33 4.16
CA THR A 140 6.42 -1.02 4.21
C THR A 140 6.83 -0.70 5.64
N ALA A 141 7.91 -1.33 6.11
CA ALA A 141 8.43 -1.16 7.46
C ALA A 141 9.93 -0.83 7.43
N ARG A 142 10.35 0.19 8.18
CA ARG A 142 11.77 0.41 8.50
C ARG A 142 12.10 -0.39 9.76
N VAL A 143 12.94 -1.40 9.62
CA VAL A 143 13.20 -2.39 10.66
C VAL A 143 14.66 -2.30 11.08
N GLU A 144 14.92 -2.35 12.39
CA GLU A 144 16.29 -2.46 12.90
C GLU A 144 16.96 -3.75 12.44
N ASP A 145 18.27 -3.73 12.19
CA ASP A 145 18.95 -4.84 11.49
C ASP A 145 18.86 -6.17 12.25
N ASN A 146 18.75 -6.12 13.58
CA ASN A 146 18.56 -7.28 14.45
C ASN A 146 17.15 -7.87 14.38
N LEU A 147 16.13 -7.09 14.01
CA LEU A 147 14.74 -7.52 13.89
C LEU A 147 14.37 -7.98 12.47
N VAL A 148 15.23 -7.73 11.47
CA VAL A 148 14.94 -8.06 10.07
C VAL A 148 14.56 -9.53 9.84
N PRO A 149 15.30 -10.54 10.36
CA PRO A 149 14.93 -11.93 10.14
C PRO A 149 13.55 -12.30 10.71
N GLU A 150 13.21 -11.73 11.86
CA GLU A 150 11.92 -11.93 12.51
C GLU A 150 10.80 -11.24 11.73
N ALA A 151 10.99 -9.96 11.38
CA ALA A 151 10.03 -9.20 10.59
C ALA A 151 9.74 -9.86 9.23
N GLU A 152 10.76 -10.34 8.52
CA GLU A 152 10.58 -11.08 7.26
C GLU A 152 9.76 -12.36 7.46
N ALA A 153 10.00 -13.11 8.55
CA ALA A 153 9.25 -14.32 8.86
C ALA A 153 7.78 -14.01 9.20
N LEU A 154 7.52 -12.92 9.93
CA LEU A 154 6.17 -12.45 10.25
C LEU A 154 5.39 -12.07 8.99
N LEU A 155 6.00 -11.29 8.10
CA LEU A 155 5.39 -10.91 6.82
C LEU A 155 5.04 -12.16 5.98
N LYS A 156 5.97 -13.10 5.84
CA LYS A 156 5.74 -14.36 5.09
C LYS A 156 4.61 -15.20 5.67
N ARG A 157 4.52 -15.29 7.00
CA ARG A 157 3.44 -16.02 7.68
C ARG A 157 2.05 -15.44 7.38
N GLN A 158 1.96 -14.14 7.18
CA GLN A 158 0.69 -13.43 6.94
C GLN A 158 0.36 -13.31 5.44
N GLY A 159 0.97 -14.13 4.57
CA GLY A 159 0.59 -14.12 3.16
C GLY A 159 1.32 -13.11 2.28
N TRP A 160 2.56 -12.72 2.65
CA TRP A 160 3.40 -11.93 1.76
C TRP A 160 3.53 -12.63 0.41
N VAL A 161 3.01 -11.96 -0.63
CA VAL A 161 3.10 -12.38 -2.03
C VAL A 161 4.56 -12.51 -2.45
N ASP A 162 4.91 -13.65 -3.06
CA ASP A 162 6.21 -13.84 -3.69
C ASP A 162 6.37 -12.87 -4.88
N PRO A 163 7.32 -11.92 -4.82
CA PRO A 163 7.46 -10.91 -5.87
C PRO A 163 7.85 -11.50 -7.22
N GLU A 164 8.66 -12.56 -7.25
CA GLU A 164 9.13 -13.17 -8.49
C GLU A 164 7.99 -13.89 -9.21
N GLU A 165 7.22 -14.69 -8.46
CA GLU A 165 6.06 -15.40 -8.99
C GLU A 165 5.00 -14.42 -9.50
N ARG A 166 4.65 -13.41 -8.69
CA ARG A 166 3.63 -12.43 -9.08
C ARG A 166 4.07 -11.59 -10.28
N ARG A 167 5.34 -11.18 -10.33
CA ARG A 167 5.88 -10.40 -11.45
C ARG A 167 5.88 -11.22 -12.74
N ALA A 168 6.19 -12.52 -12.67
CA ALA A 168 6.06 -13.42 -13.81
C ALA A 168 4.60 -13.49 -14.30
N ALA A 169 3.64 -13.66 -13.38
CA ALA A 169 2.22 -13.70 -13.73
C ALA A 169 1.70 -12.38 -14.34
N TYR A 170 2.22 -11.22 -13.92
CA TYR A 170 1.89 -9.94 -14.55
C TYR A 170 2.49 -9.84 -15.96
N ARG A 171 3.74 -10.28 -16.15
CA ARG A 171 4.40 -10.28 -17.48
C ARG A 171 3.67 -11.17 -18.49
N GLU A 172 3.14 -12.32 -18.05
CA GLU A 172 2.27 -13.17 -18.88
C GLU A 172 0.99 -12.48 -19.34
N GLN A 173 0.51 -11.51 -18.56
CA GLN A 173 -0.64 -10.66 -18.90
C GLN A 173 -0.24 -9.42 -19.73
N GLY A 174 1.01 -9.32 -20.15
CA GLY A 174 1.53 -8.21 -20.96
C GLY A 174 2.01 -7.00 -20.15
N TRP A 175 2.16 -7.11 -18.83
CA TRP A 175 2.74 -6.04 -18.02
C TRP A 175 4.24 -5.90 -18.27
N THR A 176 4.69 -4.70 -18.62
CA THR A 176 6.11 -4.36 -18.85
C THR A 176 6.68 -3.38 -17.82
N GLY A 177 5.85 -2.86 -16.93
CA GLY A 177 6.17 -1.80 -15.97
C GLY A 177 4.91 -1.04 -15.58
N PHE A 178 4.98 -0.25 -14.51
CA PHE A 178 3.84 0.57 -14.11
C PHE A 178 3.62 1.69 -15.14
N ASP A 179 2.37 1.88 -15.56
CA ASP A 179 1.97 2.92 -16.50
C ASP A 179 0.90 3.81 -15.86
N GLU A 180 1.27 5.07 -15.59
CA GLU A 180 0.38 6.04 -14.96
C GLU A 180 -0.79 6.47 -15.85
N MET A 181 -0.67 6.28 -17.17
CA MET A 181 -1.68 6.64 -18.15
C MET A 181 -2.71 5.54 -18.36
N SER A 182 -2.44 4.34 -17.84
CA SER A 182 -3.38 3.24 -17.91
C SER A 182 -4.63 3.53 -17.08
N ARG A 183 -5.77 2.98 -17.54
CA ARG A 183 -7.02 3.08 -16.77
C ARG A 183 -6.83 2.45 -15.37
N PRO A 184 -7.31 3.09 -14.30
CA PRO A 184 -7.44 2.45 -13.00
C PRO A 184 -8.31 1.18 -13.12
N TYR A 185 -8.05 0.19 -12.27
CA TYR A 185 -8.89 -1.01 -12.20
C TYR A 185 -10.28 -0.63 -11.67
N ALA A 186 -11.32 -1.14 -12.32
CA ALA A 186 -12.69 -1.04 -11.82
C ALA A 186 -12.92 -2.05 -10.67
N PRO A 187 -13.97 -1.88 -9.85
CA PRO A 187 -14.31 -2.84 -8.80
C PRO A 187 -14.36 -4.29 -9.29
N GLU A 188 -14.97 -4.52 -10.47
CA GLU A 188 -15.05 -5.85 -11.08
C GLU A 188 -13.69 -6.42 -11.50
N ASP A 189 -12.78 -5.57 -12.00
CA ASP A 189 -11.42 -5.98 -12.37
C ASP A 189 -10.64 -6.42 -11.12
N VAL A 190 -10.79 -5.68 -10.01
CA VAL A 190 -10.17 -6.01 -8.72
C VAL A 190 -10.70 -7.32 -8.14
N GLU A 191 -12.01 -7.55 -8.18
CA GLU A 191 -12.58 -8.80 -7.68
C GLU A 191 -12.12 -10.01 -8.51
N HIS A 192 -12.08 -9.86 -9.83
CA HIS A 192 -11.51 -10.88 -10.72
C HIS A 192 -10.05 -11.17 -10.39
N GLU A 193 -9.23 -10.14 -10.18
CA GLU A 193 -7.82 -10.30 -9.84
C GLU A 193 -7.65 -10.98 -8.48
N ARG A 194 -8.41 -10.57 -7.46
CA ARG A 194 -8.39 -11.22 -6.15
C ARG A 194 -8.82 -12.68 -6.23
N SER A 195 -9.87 -13.00 -7.00
CA SER A 195 -10.29 -14.39 -7.17
C SER A 195 -9.21 -15.29 -7.79
N ARG A 196 -8.32 -14.70 -8.60
CA ARG A 196 -7.19 -15.41 -9.24
C ARG A 196 -6.13 -15.82 -8.21
N TYR A 197 -5.91 -15.00 -7.20
CA TYR A 197 -4.87 -15.21 -6.18
C TYR A 197 -5.41 -15.59 -4.81
N ARG A 198 -6.73 -15.61 -4.63
CA ARG A 198 -7.40 -16.06 -3.43
C ARG A 198 -6.96 -17.50 -3.15
N ARG A 199 -6.12 -17.68 -2.14
CA ARG A 199 -5.80 -19.00 -1.61
C ARG A 199 -7.12 -19.63 -1.18
N SER A 200 -7.50 -20.75 -1.78
CA SER A 200 -8.55 -21.60 -1.21
C SER A 200 -8.11 -21.93 0.20
N ALA A 201 -8.91 -21.58 1.21
CA ALA A 201 -8.72 -22.09 2.56
C ALA A 201 -8.83 -23.61 2.48
N ILE A 202 -7.71 -24.32 2.66
CA ILE A 202 -7.66 -25.77 2.80
C ILE A 202 -7.56 -26.08 4.29
#